data_AF-A0A962QY30-F1
#
_entry.id   AF-A0A962QY30-F1
#
_cell.length_a   1.000
_cell.length_b   1.000
_cell.length_c   1.000
_cell.angle_alpha   90.00
_cell.angle_beta   90.00
_cell.angle_gamma   90.00
#
_symmetry.space_group_name_H-M   'P 1'
#
loop_
_entity.id
_entity.type
_entity.pdbx_description
1 polymer ?
#
loop_
_entity_poly.entity_id
_entity_poly.type
_entity_poly.pdbx_seq_one_letter_code
_entity_poly.pdbx_strand_id
1 'polypeptide(L)'
;QPIAAHEVQALAVYQGRASSGRDISMAGYSRDAGMGAGGARLTFDRHCRITEQAAAASHSDCFAHKGASGGAVVQISAEGLALFSGVISQGNGAGFSTFVPVTSFRSAIARHLN
;
A
#
# COMPACT_ATOMS: atom_id res chain seq x y z
N GLN A 1 -18.28 -11.60 10.81
CA GLN A 1 -19.29 -10.54 10.93
C GLN A 1 -18.84 -9.38 10.05
N PRO A 2 -19.66 -8.90 9.10
CA PRO A 2 -19.29 -7.71 8.32
C PRO A 2 -19.26 -6.47 9.24
N ILE A 3 -18.26 -5.62 9.07
CA ILE A 3 -18.12 -4.35 9.80
C ILE A 3 -18.91 -3.29 9.02
N ALA A 4 -19.68 -2.44 9.70
CA ALA A 4 -20.44 -1.42 9.00
C ALA A 4 -19.48 -0.37 8.40
N ALA A 5 -19.76 0.11 7.19
CA ALA A 5 -18.85 1.01 6.48
C ALA A 5 -18.52 2.30 7.25
N HIS A 6 -19.45 2.79 8.08
CA HIS A 6 -19.23 3.97 8.94
C HIS A 6 -18.32 3.70 10.14
N GLU A 7 -18.11 2.44 10.50
CA GLU A 7 -17.18 2.00 11.55
C GLU A 7 -15.76 1.77 11.00
N VAL A 8 -15.62 1.71 9.67
CA VAL A 8 -14.32 1.56 8.99
C VAL A 8 -13.79 2.94 8.65
N GLN A 9 -12.83 3.43 9.43
CA GLN A 9 -12.15 4.67 9.11
C GLN A 9 -11.21 4.47 7.93
N ALA A 10 -11.42 5.22 6.86
CA ALA A 10 -10.51 5.24 5.72
C ALA A 10 -9.13 5.76 6.15
N LEU A 11 -8.08 5.25 5.51
CA LEU A 11 -6.72 5.72 5.73
C LEU A 11 -6.61 7.19 5.33
N ALA A 12 -5.99 8.01 6.18
CA ALA A 12 -5.70 9.39 5.86
C ALA A 12 -4.73 9.46 4.67
N VAL A 13 -5.09 10.22 3.64
CA VAL A 13 -4.24 10.43 2.47
C VAL A 13 -2.98 11.19 2.89
N TYR A 14 -1.81 10.63 2.62
CA TYR A 14 -0.57 11.31 2.98
C TYR A 14 -0.38 12.59 2.14
N GLN A 15 -0.19 13.72 2.82
CA GLN A 15 0.09 15.02 2.20
C GLN A 15 1.54 15.17 1.71
N GLY A 16 2.45 14.35 2.24
CA GLY A 16 3.84 14.27 1.80
C GLY A 16 4.11 13.04 0.95
N ARG A 17 5.37 12.61 0.98
CA ARG A 17 5.84 11.35 0.42
C ARG A 17 6.23 10.42 1.56
N ALA A 18 6.06 9.11 1.38
CA ALA A 18 6.63 8.14 2.30
C ALA A 18 8.15 8.35 2.44
N SER A 19 8.68 8.21 3.65
CA SER A 19 10.11 8.28 3.94
C SER A 19 10.76 6.92 3.71
N SER A 20 11.90 6.86 3.03
CA SER A 20 12.71 5.64 2.90
C SER A 20 13.36 5.20 4.23
N GLY A 21 13.51 6.13 5.17
CA GLY A 21 14.04 5.86 6.51
C GLY A 21 13.08 5.14 7.45
N ARG A 22 11.85 4.85 7.01
CA ARG A 22 10.80 4.23 7.83
C ARG A 22 10.17 3.06 7.10
N ASP A 23 9.70 2.09 7.87
CA ASP A 23 9.00 0.94 7.30
C ASP A 23 7.73 1.38 6.57
N ILE A 24 7.38 0.62 5.55
CA ILE A 24 6.06 0.63 4.94
C ILE A 24 5.44 -0.76 5.10
N SER A 25 4.11 -0.80 5.01
CA SER A 25 3.36 -2.04 4.88
C SER A 25 2.62 -2.04 3.55
N MET A 26 2.60 -3.19 2.90
CA MET A 26 1.85 -3.40 1.66
C MET A 26 0.79 -4.46 1.90
N ALA A 27 -0.48 -4.12 1.64
CA ALA A 27 -1.60 -5.02 1.86
C ALA A 27 -2.45 -5.20 0.60
N GLY A 28 -2.81 -6.43 0.27
CA GLY A 28 -3.61 -6.76 -0.90
C GLY A 28 -4.17 -8.18 -0.88
N TYR A 29 -5.18 -8.43 -1.72
CA TYR A 29 -5.81 -9.74 -1.89
C TYR A 29 -5.07 -10.54 -2.97
N SER A 30 -4.00 -11.20 -2.57
CA SER A 30 -3.22 -12.03 -3.48
C SER A 30 -4.02 -13.26 -3.92
N ARG A 31 -3.82 -13.69 -5.17
CA ARG A 31 -4.52 -14.84 -5.77
C ARG A 31 -3.78 -16.16 -5.59
N ASP A 32 -2.70 -16.18 -4.82
CA ASP A 32 -2.01 -17.43 -4.53
C ASP A 32 -2.90 -18.34 -3.67
N ALA A 33 -2.77 -19.65 -3.89
CA ALA A 33 -3.53 -20.66 -3.15
C ALA A 33 -3.09 -20.81 -1.69
N GLY A 34 -1.95 -20.21 -1.31
CA GLY A 34 -1.41 -20.24 0.04
C GLY A 34 -1.99 -19.13 0.90
N MET A 35 -1.22 -18.07 1.08
CA MET A 35 -1.58 -16.97 1.97
C MET A 35 -2.79 -16.18 1.48
N GLY A 36 -2.98 -16.05 0.18
CA GLY A 36 -4.08 -15.30 -0.42
C GLY A 36 -5.42 -16.03 -0.45
N ALA A 37 -5.41 -17.35 -0.25
CA ALA A 37 -6.59 -18.22 -0.41
C ALA A 37 -7.35 -17.94 -1.73
N GLY A 38 -6.62 -17.78 -2.84
CA GLY A 38 -7.21 -17.48 -4.14
C GLY A 38 -7.81 -16.07 -4.27
N GLY A 39 -7.42 -15.13 -3.41
CA GLY A 39 -7.94 -13.76 -3.37
C GLY A 39 -9.03 -13.54 -2.32
N ALA A 40 -9.35 -14.56 -1.52
CA ALA A 40 -10.36 -14.45 -0.46
C ALA A 40 -9.81 -13.85 0.84
N ARG A 41 -8.48 -13.76 1.00
CA ARG A 41 -7.84 -13.28 2.22
C ARG A 41 -6.93 -12.09 1.95
N LEU A 42 -7.04 -11.05 2.80
CA LEU A 42 -6.08 -9.95 2.82
C LEU A 42 -4.73 -10.47 3.31
N THR A 43 -3.70 -10.26 2.52
CA THR A 43 -2.31 -10.53 2.89
C THR A 43 -1.56 -9.23 3.03
N PHE A 44 -0.53 -9.22 3.87
CA PHE A 44 0.27 -8.02 4.07
C PHE A 44 1.68 -8.35 4.51
N ASP A 45 2.61 -7.53 4.04
CA ASP A 45 3.99 -7.47 4.51
C ASP A 45 4.15 -6.21 5.37
N ARG A 46 4.71 -6.36 6.58
CA ARG A 46 4.57 -5.36 7.66
C ARG A 46 5.80 -4.48 7.88
N HIS A 47 6.96 -4.89 7.39
CA HIS A 47 8.26 -4.27 7.74
C HIS A 47 9.20 -4.19 6.55
N CYS A 48 8.69 -3.74 5.41
CA CYS A 48 9.49 -3.56 4.21
C CYS A 48 9.92 -2.10 4.04
N ARG A 49 10.96 -1.88 3.24
CA ARG A 49 11.64 -0.60 3.03
C ARG A 49 11.53 -0.16 1.59
N ILE A 50 11.45 1.16 1.43
CA ILE A 50 11.56 1.79 0.12
C ILE A 50 13.04 1.80 -0.27
N THR A 51 13.39 1.10 -1.34
CA THR A 51 14.76 0.98 -1.86
C THR A 51 15.07 2.07 -2.89
N GLU A 52 14.06 2.58 -3.60
CA GLU A 52 14.21 3.66 -4.57
C GLU A 52 12.96 4.54 -4.62
N GLN A 53 13.15 5.85 -4.78
CA GLN A 53 12.07 6.83 -4.80
C GLN A 53 12.03 7.64 -6.09
N ALA A 54 11.13 7.33 -7.02
CA ALA A 54 10.83 8.19 -8.17
C ALA A 54 9.37 8.67 -8.22
N ALA A 55 9.13 9.78 -8.93
CA ALA A 55 7.87 10.52 -8.90
C ALA A 55 6.71 9.73 -9.52
N ALA A 56 6.97 8.91 -10.53
CA ALA A 56 5.95 8.08 -11.18
C ALA A 56 5.82 6.70 -10.53
N ALA A 57 6.93 6.14 -10.04
CA ALA A 57 7.00 4.82 -9.45
C ALA A 57 8.15 4.76 -8.44
N SER A 58 7.96 4.04 -7.34
CA SER A 58 9.00 3.80 -6.34
C SER A 58 9.16 2.30 -6.12
N HIS A 59 10.35 1.88 -5.71
CA HIS A 59 10.70 0.48 -5.47
C HIS A 59 10.79 0.20 -3.98
N SER A 60 10.47 -1.03 -3.59
CA SER A 60 10.63 -1.54 -2.24
C SER A 60 11.04 -3.01 -2.25
N ASP A 61 11.50 -3.48 -1.11
CA ASP A 61 11.78 -4.89 -0.84
C ASP A 61 10.54 -5.68 -0.36
N CYS A 62 9.35 -5.09 -0.45
CA CYS A 62 8.11 -5.72 0.01
C CYS A 62 7.75 -6.96 -0.81
N PHE A 63 7.23 -7.98 -0.13
CA PHE A 63 6.62 -9.13 -0.78
C PHE A 63 5.20 -8.80 -1.27
N ALA A 64 5.09 -8.49 -2.56
CA ALA A 64 3.81 -8.36 -3.24
C ALA A 64 3.55 -9.58 -4.15
N HIS A 65 2.60 -10.42 -3.75
CA HIS A 65 2.19 -11.58 -4.55
C HIS A 65 1.22 -11.20 -5.68
N LYS A 66 1.16 -12.04 -6.73
CA LYS A 66 0.21 -11.85 -7.84
C LYS A 66 -1.21 -11.69 -7.31
N GLY A 67 -1.91 -10.65 -7.78
CA GLY A 67 -3.24 -10.28 -7.31
C GLY A 67 -3.27 -9.15 -6.28
N ALA A 68 -2.14 -8.83 -5.62
CA ALA A 68 -2.07 -7.71 -4.67
C ALA A 68 -2.03 -6.32 -5.35
N SER A 69 -1.91 -6.25 -6.68
CA SER A 69 -1.95 -4.99 -7.43
C SER A 69 -3.26 -4.23 -7.16
N GLY A 70 -3.16 -2.90 -7.02
CA GLY A 70 -4.25 -2.05 -6.54
C GLY A 70 -4.36 -1.97 -5.01
N GLY A 71 -3.63 -2.82 -4.27
CA GLY A 71 -3.57 -2.79 -2.82
C GLY A 71 -2.89 -1.54 -2.26
N ALA A 72 -3.09 -1.27 -0.98
CA ALA A 72 -2.61 -0.06 -0.33
C ALA A 72 -1.15 -0.20 0.13
N VAL A 73 -0.37 0.87 -0.05
CA VAL A 73 0.91 1.10 0.63
C VAL A 73 0.65 2.05 1.79
N VAL A 74 1.03 1.62 2.99
CA VAL A 74 0.80 2.35 4.23
C VAL A 74 2.13 2.66 4.90
N GLN A 75 2.29 3.89 5.39
CA GLN A 75 3.36 4.25 6.29
C GLN A 75 2.74 4.80 7.58
N ILE A 76 3.19 4.31 8.72
CA ILE A 76 2.77 4.85 10.02
C ILE A 76 3.51 6.17 10.24
N SER A 77 2.87 7.27 10.65
CA SER A 77 3.50 8.58 10.97
C SER A 77 4.33 8.50 12.26
N ALA A 78 5.09 9.55 12.61
CA ALA A 78 5.86 9.53 13.87
C ALA A 78 4.92 9.52 15.09
N GLU A 79 3.71 10.06 14.91
CA GLU A 79 2.61 10.15 15.86
C GLU A 79 1.73 8.88 15.87
N GLY A 80 2.08 7.85 15.09
CA GLY A 80 1.34 6.58 15.05
C GLY A 80 0.15 6.52 14.09
N LEU A 81 -0.05 7.53 13.23
CA LEU A 81 -1.17 7.55 12.29
C LEU A 81 -0.88 6.69 11.05
N ALA A 82 -1.84 5.86 10.63
CA ALA A 82 -1.71 5.10 9.39
C ALA A 82 -2.01 6.01 8.18
N LEU A 83 -0.98 6.25 7.35
CA LEU A 83 -1.07 7.14 6.19
C LEU A 83 -1.06 6.34 4.88
N PHE A 84 -2.11 6.54 4.07
CA PHE A 84 -2.16 6.03 2.71
C PHE A 84 -1.10 6.72 1.85
N SER A 85 -0.08 5.96 1.48
CA SER A 85 1.17 6.47 0.90
C SER A 85 1.36 6.11 -0.57
N GLY A 86 0.56 5.18 -1.10
CA GLY A 86 0.61 4.78 -2.50
C GLY A 86 -0.21 3.53 -2.78
N VAL A 87 -0.12 3.05 -4.02
CA VAL A 87 -0.83 1.86 -4.51
C VAL A 87 0.17 0.88 -5.10
N ILE A 88 0.06 -0.40 -4.71
CA ILE A 88 0.86 -1.49 -5.26
C ILE A 88 0.59 -1.58 -6.76
N SER A 89 1.63 -1.50 -7.58
CA SER A 89 1.51 -1.64 -9.03
C SER A 89 1.82 -3.08 -9.43
N GLN A 90 3.06 -3.51 -9.19
CA GLN A 90 3.57 -4.82 -9.61
C GLN A 90 4.63 -5.31 -8.63
N GLY A 91 4.91 -6.62 -8.67
CA GLY A 91 5.99 -7.22 -7.91
C GLY A 91 6.44 -8.52 -8.55
N ASN A 92 7.65 -8.95 -8.23
CA ASN A 92 8.18 -10.22 -8.74
C ASN A 92 7.82 -11.41 -7.83
N GLY A 93 7.16 -11.18 -6.70
CA GLY A 93 6.82 -12.20 -5.70
C GLY A 93 8.03 -12.72 -4.90
N ALA A 94 9.19 -12.07 -5.03
CA ALA A 94 10.47 -12.47 -4.44
C ALA A 94 11.19 -11.27 -3.80
N GLY A 95 10.46 -10.48 -3.01
CA GLY A 95 11.04 -9.35 -2.25
C GLY A 95 11.42 -8.15 -3.12
N PHE A 96 10.77 -7.95 -4.27
CA PHE A 96 10.80 -6.69 -5.00
C PHE A 96 9.38 -6.31 -5.43
N SER A 97 9.02 -5.07 -5.16
CA SER A 97 7.77 -4.50 -5.65
C SER A 97 7.91 -3.05 -6.07
N THR A 98 7.06 -2.65 -6.99
CA THR A 98 6.91 -1.28 -7.46
C THR A 98 5.54 -0.76 -7.02
N PHE A 99 5.51 0.47 -6.53
CA PHE A 99 4.27 1.16 -6.19
C PHE A 99 4.21 2.55 -6.80
N VAL A 100 2.99 3.03 -7.03
CA VAL A 100 2.74 4.41 -7.45
C VAL A 100 2.55 5.26 -6.18
N PRO A 101 3.40 6.28 -5.94
CA PRO A 101 3.27 7.14 -4.77
C PRO A 101 1.97 7.95 -4.79
N VAL A 102 1.33 8.15 -3.63
CA VAL A 102 0.10 8.95 -3.54
C VAL A 102 0.28 10.39 -4.02
N THR A 103 1.50 10.93 -3.91
CA THR A 103 1.86 12.26 -4.43
C THR A 103 1.56 12.42 -5.92
N SER A 104 1.59 11.32 -6.68
CA SER A 104 1.39 11.33 -8.13
C SER A 104 -0.08 11.46 -8.53
N PHE A 105 -1.02 11.17 -7.63
CA PHE A 105 -2.46 11.16 -7.91
C PHE A 105 -3.35 11.76 -6.81
N ARG A 106 -2.78 12.34 -5.75
CA ARG A 106 -3.52 12.96 -4.64
C ARG A 106 -4.54 14.00 -5.10
N SER A 107 -4.19 14.84 -6.07
CA SER A 107 -5.10 15.86 -6.61
C SER A 107 -6.32 15.23 -7.29
N ALA A 108 -6.17 14.05 -7.90
CA ALA A 108 -7.31 13.31 -8.44
C ALA A 108 -8.21 12.79 -7.32
N ILE A 109 -7.64 12.24 -6.23
CA ILE A 109 -8.43 11.80 -5.06
C ILE A 109 -9.24 12.96 -4.50
N ALA A 110 -8.58 14.10 -4.24
CA ALA A 110 -9.22 15.27 -3.64
C ALA A 110 -10.36 15.86 -4.48
N ARG A 111 -10.35 15.65 -5.81
CA ARG A 111 -11.44 16.12 -6.70
C ARG A 111 -12.66 15.21 -6.72
N HIS A 112 -12.51 13.93 -6.35
CA HIS A 112 -13.59 12.93 -6.47
C HIS A 112 -14.17 12.53 -5.11
N LEU A 113 -13.46 12.79 -4.01
CA LEU A 113 -13.86 12.41 -2.65
C LEU A 113 -14.16 13.59 -1.73
N ASN A 114 -13.91 14.83 -2.18
CA ASN A 114 -14.41 16.06 -1.55
C ASN A 114 -15.47 16.68 -2.45
#